data_AF-A0A3S0AGA5-F1
#
_entry.id   AF-A0A3S0AGA5-F1
#
_cell.length_a   1.000
_cell.length_b   1.000
_cell.length_c   1.000
_cell.angle_alpha   90.00
_cell.angle_beta   90.00
_cell.angle_gamma   90.00
#
_symmetry.space_group_name_H-M   'P 1'
#
loop_
_entity.id
_entity.type
_entity.pdbx_description
1 polymer ?
#
loop_
_entity_poly.entity_id
_entity_poly.type
_entity_poly.pdbx_seq_one_letter_code
_entity_poly.pdbx_strand_id
1 'polypeptide(L)'
;MKRLDFLKKACAGGVGIALLPQVYSCGTNKNITETAWSGLRAHDGPIFSYVHPKKGVPNVLLYGDSISIGYTTTVREELAGKASVFRIFSNGISSHDLIPKMEKMEHTMFKPHLKGGWDFEWDVIHFNVGLHDIKYLSEKGMDKENGKIVSTVPTYQENIGDICEYLQEKFPKTKLIFATTTPVPDKAKGRYAGDAKKYNQAALEVLKDYPSIIINDLYGHTLPNHEEWMVKPGNVHYNKLGTTAQGKKVAKVILEQLNQ
;
A
#
# COMPACT_ATOMS: atom_id res chain seq x y z
N MET A 1 19.94 -54.21 -11.97
CA MET A 1 20.52 -53.38 -13.05
C MET A 1 19.69 -53.55 -14.31
N LYS A 2 19.17 -52.41 -14.85
CA LYS A 2 18.60 -52.15 -16.19
C LYS A 2 17.33 -52.94 -16.60
N ARG A 3 16.12 -52.42 -16.32
CA ARG A 3 15.24 -51.57 -17.19
C ARG A 3 14.93 -52.24 -18.53
N LEU A 4 14.02 -53.23 -18.54
CA LEU A 4 12.57 -53.15 -18.82
C LEU A 4 12.22 -52.68 -20.24
N ASP A 5 12.08 -53.68 -21.09
CA ASP A 5 11.17 -53.70 -22.22
C ASP A 5 9.72 -53.91 -21.73
N PHE A 6 8.80 -53.61 -22.65
CA PHE A 6 7.49 -54.26 -22.81
C PHE A 6 6.19 -53.56 -22.36
N LEU A 7 5.34 -53.44 -23.39
CA LEU A 7 3.87 -53.49 -23.47
C LEU A 7 3.01 -52.22 -23.43
N LYS A 8 2.57 -51.89 -24.65
CA LYS A 8 1.25 -51.37 -24.99
C LYS A 8 0.13 -52.37 -24.66
N LYS A 9 -1.05 -51.80 -24.37
CA LYS A 9 -2.43 -52.32 -24.42
C LYS A 9 -2.99 -52.96 -23.15
N ALA A 10 -3.87 -52.21 -22.49
CA ALA A 10 -5.22 -52.67 -22.16
C ALA A 10 -6.18 -51.47 -22.11
N CYS A 11 -7.29 -51.58 -22.83
CA CYS A 11 -8.40 -50.64 -22.82
C CYS A 11 -9.24 -50.78 -21.54
N ALA A 12 -10.02 -49.73 -21.30
CA ALA A 12 -11.30 -49.71 -20.60
C ALA A 12 -11.27 -49.89 -19.07
N GLY A 13 -11.50 -48.77 -18.37
CA GLY A 13 -11.97 -48.78 -16.99
C GLY A 13 -11.29 -47.71 -16.14
N GLY A 14 -12.07 -46.74 -15.66
CA GLY A 14 -11.65 -45.87 -14.57
C GLY A 14 -11.83 -44.40 -14.89
N VAL A 15 -12.90 -43.83 -14.32
CA VAL A 15 -13.04 -42.41 -14.03
C VAL A 15 -11.70 -41.89 -13.50
N GLY A 16 -11.00 -41.10 -14.31
CA GLY A 16 -9.82 -40.40 -13.87
C GLY A 16 -10.25 -39.34 -12.86
N ILE A 17 -10.26 -39.72 -11.57
CA ILE A 17 -10.15 -38.75 -10.49
C ILE A 17 -8.80 -38.09 -10.73
N ALA A 18 -8.84 -36.91 -11.34
CA ALA A 18 -7.70 -36.03 -11.37
C ALA A 18 -7.33 -35.80 -9.90
N LEU A 19 -6.26 -36.45 -9.45
CA LEU A 19 -5.59 -36.12 -8.21
C LEU A 19 -5.11 -34.69 -8.39
N LEU A 20 -5.94 -33.75 -7.94
CA LEU A 20 -5.57 -32.35 -7.76
C LEU A 20 -4.26 -32.38 -6.97
N PRO A 21 -3.20 -31.68 -7.45
CA PRO A 21 -1.99 -31.58 -6.67
C PRO A 21 -2.38 -31.01 -5.31
N GLN A 22 -2.08 -31.77 -4.26
CA GLN A 22 -2.32 -31.37 -2.88
C GLN A 22 -1.72 -29.98 -2.69
N VAL A 23 -2.61 -29.00 -2.65
CA VAL A 23 -2.24 -27.59 -2.54
C VAL A 23 -1.77 -27.42 -1.11
N TYR A 24 -0.46 -27.56 -0.87
CA TYR A 24 0.15 -27.19 0.41
C TYR A 24 -0.36 -25.81 0.79
N SER A 25 -1.09 -25.73 1.90
CA SER A 25 -1.64 -24.47 2.40
C SER A 25 -0.49 -23.49 2.62
N CYS A 26 -0.74 -22.20 2.39
CA CYS A 26 0.09 -21.16 2.99
C CYS A 26 0.23 -21.51 4.49
N GLY A 27 1.44 -21.48 5.05
CA GLY A 27 1.68 -21.87 6.45
C GLY A 27 1.06 -20.90 7.46
N THR A 28 0.34 -19.88 6.97
CA THR A 28 -0.50 -18.93 7.69
C THR A 28 -1.79 -19.59 8.17
N ASN A 29 -2.07 -19.49 9.46
CA ASN A 29 -3.35 -19.86 10.05
C ASN A 29 -4.32 -18.67 9.98
N LYS A 30 -5.41 -18.83 9.22
CA LYS A 30 -6.42 -17.77 9.03
C LYS A 30 -7.01 -17.27 10.35
N ASN A 31 -7.46 -18.17 11.23
CA ASN A 31 -8.14 -17.76 12.46
C ASN A 31 -7.20 -16.97 13.40
N ILE A 32 -5.94 -17.41 13.51
CA ILE A 32 -4.93 -16.74 14.33
C ILE A 32 -4.63 -15.34 13.78
N THR A 33 -4.39 -15.22 12.47
CA THR A 33 -4.05 -13.94 11.85
C THR A 33 -5.25 -12.99 11.77
N GLU A 34 -6.46 -13.48 11.55
CA GLU A 34 -7.67 -12.66 11.57
C GLU A 34 -7.95 -12.11 12.98
N THR A 35 -7.69 -12.91 14.02
CA THR A 35 -7.77 -12.46 15.43
C THR A 35 -6.70 -11.41 15.73
N ALA A 36 -5.44 -11.67 15.37
CA ALA A 36 -4.35 -10.72 15.56
C ALA A 36 -4.60 -9.40 14.82
N TRP A 37 -5.06 -9.46 13.57
CA TRP A 37 -5.43 -8.28 12.79
C TRP A 37 -6.56 -7.49 13.42
N SER A 38 -7.56 -8.17 14.00
CA SER A 38 -8.67 -7.52 14.69
C SER A 38 -8.22 -6.74 15.93
N GLY A 39 -7.18 -7.20 16.62
CA GLY A 39 -6.54 -6.46 17.72
C GLY A 39 -5.59 -5.35 17.25
N LEU A 40 -5.09 -5.44 16.02
CA LEU A 40 -4.18 -4.46 15.44
C LEU A 40 -4.93 -3.27 14.80
N ARG A 41 -6.05 -3.52 14.13
CA ARG A 41 -6.77 -2.52 13.33
C ARG A 41 -7.26 -1.36 14.20
N ALA A 42 -7.04 -0.14 13.73
CA ALA A 42 -7.44 1.07 14.45
C ALA A 42 -8.89 1.51 14.15
N HIS A 43 -9.49 0.95 13.10
CA HIS A 43 -10.82 1.35 12.61
C HIS A 43 -11.60 0.13 12.12
N ASP A 44 -12.91 0.18 12.26
CA ASP A 44 -13.84 -0.77 11.66
C ASP A 44 -14.10 -0.47 10.18
N GLY A 45 -14.68 -1.46 9.49
CA GLY A 45 -15.15 -1.34 8.11
C GLY A 45 -14.36 -2.16 7.10
N PRO A 46 -14.94 -2.38 5.89
CA PRO A 46 -14.43 -3.33 4.90
C PRO A 46 -13.03 -2.98 4.36
N ILE A 47 -12.64 -1.70 4.41
CA ILE A 47 -11.31 -1.26 3.95
C ILE A 47 -10.21 -1.78 4.88
N PHE A 48 -10.48 -1.87 6.18
CA PHE A 48 -9.57 -2.37 7.22
C PHE A 48 -9.79 -3.83 7.59
N SER A 49 -10.71 -4.53 6.91
CA SER A 49 -10.90 -5.97 7.11
C SER A 49 -9.63 -6.75 6.81
N TYR A 50 -9.43 -7.82 7.58
CA TYR A 50 -8.35 -8.76 7.36
C TYR A 50 -8.41 -9.34 5.94
N VAL A 51 -7.25 -9.42 5.28
CA VAL A 51 -7.08 -10.09 4.00
C VAL A 51 -6.26 -11.35 4.25
N HIS A 52 -6.77 -12.51 3.84
CA HIS A 52 -6.00 -13.73 3.90
C HIS A 52 -5.12 -13.84 2.64
N PRO A 53 -3.79 -14.09 2.78
CA PRO A 53 -2.93 -14.32 1.64
C PRO A 53 -3.43 -15.51 0.81
N LYS A 54 -3.45 -15.36 -0.50
CA LYS A 54 -3.88 -16.40 -1.43
C LYS A 54 -2.65 -17.00 -2.11
N LYS A 55 -2.59 -18.33 -2.17
CA LYS A 55 -1.50 -19.03 -2.84
C LYS A 55 -1.55 -18.77 -4.35
N GLY A 56 -0.38 -18.58 -4.96
CA GLY A 56 -0.24 -18.45 -6.43
C GLY A 56 -0.60 -17.08 -6.98
N VAL A 57 -0.86 -16.09 -6.13
CA VAL A 57 -0.98 -14.69 -6.53
C VAL A 57 -0.07 -13.80 -5.66
N PRO A 58 0.46 -12.70 -6.20
CA PRO A 58 1.28 -11.75 -5.45
C PRO A 58 0.57 -11.11 -4.24
N ASN A 59 1.33 -10.74 -3.22
CA ASN A 59 0.88 -9.96 -2.06
C ASN A 59 1.34 -8.50 -2.21
N VAL A 60 0.36 -7.59 -2.18
CA VAL A 60 0.57 -6.16 -2.36
C VAL A 60 0.16 -5.42 -1.09
N LEU A 61 1.04 -4.55 -0.58
CA LEU A 61 0.71 -3.65 0.52
C LEU A 61 0.44 -2.23 0.00
N LEU A 62 -0.70 -1.66 0.40
CA LEU A 62 -0.97 -0.24 0.29
C LEU A 62 -0.68 0.45 1.64
N TYR A 63 0.39 1.25 1.68
CA TYR A 63 0.68 2.14 2.80
C TYR A 63 0.29 3.58 2.45
N GLY A 64 -0.52 4.22 3.28
CA GLY A 64 -0.78 5.64 3.11
C GLY A 64 -1.88 6.17 4.00
N ASP A 65 -2.18 7.45 3.82
CA ASP A 65 -3.12 8.19 4.67
C ASP A 65 -4.59 8.04 4.26
N SER A 66 -5.44 8.99 4.64
CA SER A 66 -6.87 8.98 4.32
C SER A 66 -7.20 9.04 2.83
N ILE A 67 -6.32 9.56 1.97
CA ILE A 67 -6.53 9.52 0.53
C ILE A 67 -6.46 8.07 0.03
N SER A 68 -5.47 7.33 0.52
CA SER A 68 -5.33 5.92 0.18
C SER A 68 -6.43 5.02 0.72
N ILE A 69 -7.01 5.35 1.89
CA ILE A 69 -8.25 4.70 2.35
C ILE A 69 -9.34 4.84 1.28
N GLY A 70 -9.52 6.05 0.74
CA GLY A 70 -10.55 6.36 -0.26
C GLY A 70 -10.45 5.53 -1.54
N TYR A 71 -9.24 5.32 -2.07
CA TYR A 71 -9.05 4.57 -3.32
C TYR A 71 -8.82 3.06 -3.15
N THR A 72 -8.63 2.56 -1.91
CA THR A 72 -8.29 1.15 -1.65
C THR A 72 -9.32 0.17 -2.21
N THR A 73 -10.62 0.48 -2.10
CA THR A 73 -11.69 -0.39 -2.61
C THR A 73 -11.54 -0.62 -4.12
N THR A 74 -11.34 0.46 -4.89
CA THR A 74 -11.15 0.37 -6.33
C THR A 74 -9.88 -0.42 -6.68
N VAL A 75 -8.77 -0.24 -5.94
CA VAL A 75 -7.54 -1.02 -6.20
C VAL A 75 -7.79 -2.52 -6.01
N ARG A 76 -8.52 -2.90 -4.96
CA ARG A 76 -8.89 -4.31 -4.71
C ARG A 76 -9.79 -4.87 -5.81
N GLU A 77 -10.73 -4.08 -6.33
CA GLU A 77 -11.62 -4.47 -7.43
C GLU A 77 -10.83 -4.70 -8.73
N GLU A 78 -9.96 -3.76 -9.11
CA GLU A 78 -9.17 -3.82 -10.35
C GLU A 78 -8.11 -4.96 -10.36
N LEU A 79 -7.63 -5.33 -9.16
CA LEU A 79 -6.67 -6.42 -8.95
C LEU A 79 -7.31 -7.72 -8.46
N ALA A 80 -8.64 -7.82 -8.49
CA ALA A 80 -9.35 -9.03 -8.09
C ALA A 80 -8.89 -10.24 -8.91
N GLY A 81 -8.49 -11.31 -8.22
CA GLY A 81 -7.96 -12.54 -8.84
C GLY A 81 -6.52 -12.42 -9.36
N LYS A 82 -5.92 -11.22 -9.35
CA LYS A 82 -4.55 -10.97 -9.81
C LYS A 82 -3.56 -10.80 -8.66
N ALA A 83 -3.99 -10.24 -7.54
CA ALA A 83 -3.17 -10.06 -6.34
C ALA A 83 -4.01 -10.07 -5.06
N SER A 84 -3.38 -10.40 -3.94
CA SER A 84 -3.92 -10.16 -2.60
C SER A 84 -3.51 -8.76 -2.15
N VAL A 85 -4.47 -7.82 -2.08
CA VAL A 85 -4.19 -6.40 -1.78
C VAL A 85 -4.53 -6.07 -0.33
N PHE A 86 -3.48 -5.91 0.47
CA PHE A 86 -3.50 -5.52 1.86
C PHE A 86 -3.40 -4.00 1.98
N ARG A 87 -3.81 -3.48 3.14
CA ARG A 87 -3.62 -2.08 3.50
C ARG A 87 -3.04 -2.02 4.91
N ILE A 88 -2.21 -1.03 5.21
CA ILE A 88 -1.84 -0.72 6.59
C ILE A 88 -3.10 -0.64 7.49
N PHE A 89 -2.99 -1.21 8.69
CA PHE A 89 -4.09 -1.44 9.65
C PHE A 89 -4.76 -0.16 10.23
N SER A 90 -4.29 1.03 9.82
CA SER A 90 -4.74 2.33 10.32
C SER A 90 -4.59 3.41 9.24
N ASN A 91 -4.80 4.69 9.58
CA ASN A 91 -4.33 5.79 8.72
C ASN A 91 -2.79 5.84 8.77
N GLY A 92 -2.11 6.01 7.63
CA GLY A 92 -0.65 6.12 7.54
C GLY A 92 -0.08 7.41 8.15
N ILE A 93 -0.89 8.44 8.38
CA ILE A 93 -0.49 9.73 8.97
C ILE A 93 0.67 10.35 8.19
N SER A 94 1.83 10.59 8.79
CA SER A 94 2.94 11.38 8.27
C SER A 94 4.16 10.50 7.95
N SER A 95 5.22 11.08 7.37
CA SER A 95 6.45 10.33 7.10
C SER A 95 7.08 9.76 8.38
N HIS A 96 6.92 10.44 9.53
CA HIS A 96 7.40 9.97 10.83
C HIS A 96 6.78 8.63 11.26
N ASP A 97 5.61 8.30 10.73
CA ASP A 97 4.81 7.15 11.16
C ASP A 97 5.03 5.90 10.32
N LEU A 98 5.71 6.00 9.16
CA LEU A 98 5.85 4.88 8.23
C LEU A 98 6.57 3.71 8.88
N ILE A 99 7.80 3.93 9.32
CA ILE A 99 8.65 2.89 9.88
C ILE A 99 8.00 2.28 11.14
N PRO A 100 7.58 3.06 12.17
CA PRO A 100 6.97 2.48 13.37
C PRO A 100 5.70 1.66 13.09
N LYS A 101 4.89 2.06 12.11
CA LYS A 101 3.68 1.30 11.75
C LYS A 101 4.00 0.05 10.95
N MET A 102 5.00 0.08 10.07
CA MET A 102 5.49 -1.12 9.39
C MET A 102 6.01 -2.14 10.40
N GLU A 103 6.87 -1.72 11.32
CA GLU A 103 7.41 -2.59 12.36
C GLU A 103 6.33 -3.16 13.28
N LYS A 104 5.36 -2.33 13.70
CA LYS A 104 4.23 -2.81 14.49
C LYS A 104 3.42 -3.87 13.76
N MET A 105 3.15 -3.66 12.46
CA MET A 105 2.41 -4.63 11.65
C MET A 105 3.19 -5.94 11.50
N GLU A 106 4.48 -5.85 11.14
CA GLU A 106 5.39 -6.99 11.00
C GLU A 106 5.44 -7.82 12.30
N HIS A 107 5.68 -7.15 13.43
CA HIS A 107 5.73 -7.78 14.75
C HIS A 107 4.40 -8.42 15.16
N THR A 108 3.28 -7.85 14.74
CA THR A 108 1.96 -8.39 15.13
C THR A 108 1.51 -9.54 14.22
N MET A 109 1.87 -9.50 12.94
CA MET A 109 1.25 -10.35 11.92
C MET A 109 2.14 -11.46 11.39
N PHE A 110 3.46 -11.28 11.38
CA PHE A 110 4.38 -12.21 10.72
C PHE A 110 5.04 -13.19 11.68
N LYS A 111 5.45 -14.33 11.14
CA LYS A 111 6.41 -15.22 11.80
C LYS A 111 7.78 -14.51 11.87
N PRO A 112 8.58 -14.74 12.93
CA PRO A 112 8.34 -15.66 14.05
C PRO A 112 7.48 -15.08 15.18
N HIS A 113 7.14 -13.79 15.16
CA HIS A 113 6.48 -13.09 16.27
C HIS A 113 5.06 -13.61 16.54
N LEU A 114 4.33 -13.97 15.49
CA LEU A 114 3.04 -14.64 15.59
C LEU A 114 3.17 -16.09 15.12
N LYS A 115 3.02 -17.05 16.04
CA LYS A 115 2.98 -18.48 15.67
C LYS A 115 1.75 -18.76 14.80
N GLY A 116 1.98 -19.21 13.56
CA GLY A 116 0.90 -19.34 12.56
C GLY A 116 0.54 -18.01 11.89
N GLY A 117 1.36 -16.97 12.08
CA GLY A 117 1.28 -15.69 11.39
C GLY A 117 1.60 -15.79 9.90
N TRP A 118 1.58 -14.63 9.23
CA TRP A 118 2.02 -14.49 7.85
C TRP A 118 3.46 -14.96 7.67
N ASP A 119 3.70 -15.63 6.54
CA ASP A 119 4.98 -16.22 6.17
C ASP A 119 5.33 -15.99 4.69
N PHE A 120 4.68 -15.01 4.07
CA PHE A 120 4.99 -14.54 2.73
C PHE A 120 5.96 -13.34 2.77
N GLU A 121 6.52 -12.98 1.61
CA GLU A 121 7.18 -11.70 1.39
C GLU A 121 6.24 -10.79 0.58
N TRP A 122 6.37 -9.47 0.75
CA TRP A 122 5.64 -8.52 -0.09
C TRP A 122 6.20 -8.55 -1.52
N ASP A 123 5.35 -8.69 -2.53
CA ASP A 123 5.79 -8.56 -3.92
C ASP A 123 5.86 -7.09 -4.34
N VAL A 124 4.89 -6.29 -3.87
CA VAL A 124 4.83 -4.84 -4.10
C VAL A 124 4.45 -4.11 -2.81
N ILE A 125 5.15 -3.04 -2.50
CA ILE A 125 4.71 -2.02 -1.53
C ILE A 125 4.47 -0.72 -2.30
N HIS A 126 3.21 -0.30 -2.36
CA HIS A 126 2.81 1.03 -2.82
C HIS A 126 2.64 1.92 -1.59
N PHE A 127 3.43 2.99 -1.51
CA PHE A 127 3.45 3.85 -0.33
C PHE A 127 3.31 5.33 -0.66
N ASN A 128 2.63 6.07 0.23
CA ASN A 128 2.51 7.51 0.20
C ASN A 128 2.55 8.10 1.62
N VAL A 129 3.30 9.18 1.79
CA VAL A 129 3.32 10.07 2.96
C VAL A 129 3.50 11.50 2.48
N GLY A 130 2.90 12.48 3.15
CA GLY A 130 3.10 13.90 2.80
C GLY A 130 1.95 14.83 3.17
N LEU A 131 0.69 14.46 2.94
CA LEU A 131 -0.43 15.36 3.30
C LEU A 131 -0.50 15.63 4.81
N HIS A 132 -0.03 14.73 5.67
CA HIS A 132 0.04 15.00 7.11
C HIS A 132 1.30 15.79 7.50
N ASP A 133 2.41 15.63 6.78
CA ASP A 133 3.65 16.38 6.97
C ASP A 133 3.50 17.88 6.74
N ILE A 134 2.66 18.24 5.76
CA ILE A 134 2.38 19.64 5.42
C ILE A 134 1.26 20.27 6.25
N LYS A 135 0.78 19.59 7.31
CA LYS A 135 -0.19 20.19 8.23
C LYS A 135 0.48 21.21 9.13
N TYR A 136 -0.20 22.34 9.33
CA TYR A 136 0.11 23.29 10.39
C TYR A 136 -0.80 23.01 11.59
N LEU A 137 -0.19 22.74 12.75
CA LEU A 137 -0.86 22.35 13.97
C LEU A 137 -0.49 23.29 15.13
N SER A 138 -1.49 23.67 15.91
CA SER A 138 -1.37 24.30 17.24
C SER A 138 -1.99 23.39 18.30
N GLU A 139 -1.93 23.78 19.57
CA GLU A 139 -2.56 23.06 20.67
C GLU A 139 -4.08 22.87 20.48
N LYS A 140 -4.72 23.75 19.71
CA LYS A 140 -6.17 23.73 19.42
C LYS A 140 -6.52 22.95 18.15
N GLY A 141 -5.53 22.32 17.49
CA GLY A 141 -5.69 21.55 16.26
C GLY A 141 -5.09 22.24 15.03
N MET A 142 -5.68 22.01 13.86
CA MET A 142 -5.18 22.58 12.60
C MET A 142 -5.32 24.10 12.55
N ASP A 143 -4.21 24.81 12.45
CA ASP A 143 -4.11 26.27 12.43
C ASP A 143 -2.96 26.70 11.53
N LYS A 144 -3.25 27.46 10.47
CA LYS A 144 -2.26 27.89 9.47
C LYS A 144 -1.47 29.13 9.89
N GLU A 145 -2.04 29.95 10.77
CA GLU A 145 -1.51 31.26 11.12
C GLU A 145 -0.58 31.16 12.32
N ASN A 146 -1.00 30.39 13.34
CA ASN A 146 -0.26 30.27 14.59
C ASN A 146 0.30 28.86 14.83
N GLY A 147 -0.03 27.90 13.97
CA GLY A 147 0.46 26.53 14.07
C GLY A 147 1.88 26.36 13.52
N LYS A 148 2.53 25.28 13.95
CA LYS A 148 3.80 24.82 13.40
C LYS A 148 3.56 23.75 12.36
N ILE A 149 4.33 23.77 11.28
CA ILE A 149 4.32 22.70 10.29
C ILE A 149 4.81 21.39 10.92
N VAL A 150 4.17 20.26 10.60
CA VAL A 150 4.54 18.94 11.15
C VAL A 150 5.96 18.54 10.76
N SER A 151 6.30 18.65 9.47
CA SER A 151 7.64 18.39 8.97
C SER A 151 8.08 19.60 8.17
N THR A 152 9.22 20.19 8.49
CA THR A 152 9.86 21.15 7.57
C THR A 152 10.28 20.43 6.28
N VAL A 153 10.59 21.17 5.20
CA VAL A 153 11.07 20.53 3.96
C VAL A 153 12.34 19.69 4.19
N PRO A 154 13.39 20.20 4.87
CA PRO A 154 14.57 19.39 5.21
C PRO A 154 14.23 18.14 6.02
N THR A 155 13.41 18.26 7.07
CA THR A 155 12.97 17.10 7.88
C THR A 155 12.20 16.09 7.04
N TYR A 156 11.36 16.55 6.11
CA TYR A 156 10.65 15.66 5.21
C TYR A 156 11.60 14.94 4.24
N GLN A 157 12.64 15.61 3.73
CA GLN A 157 13.66 14.97 2.90
C GLN A 157 14.42 13.89 3.65
N GLU A 158 14.88 14.20 4.87
CA GLU A 158 15.53 13.24 5.78
C GLU A 158 14.63 12.02 5.98
N ASN A 159 13.36 12.26 6.35
CA ASN A 159 12.39 11.17 6.55
C ASN A 159 12.15 10.34 5.28
N ILE A 160 12.11 10.95 4.08
CA ILE A 160 11.96 10.20 2.83
C ILE A 160 13.20 9.33 2.58
N GLY A 161 14.41 9.83 2.86
CA GLY A 161 15.65 9.06 2.77
C GLY A 161 15.60 7.83 3.70
N ASP A 162 15.33 8.06 4.99
CA ASP A 162 15.22 7.01 6.00
C ASP A 162 14.17 5.95 5.63
N ILE A 163 13.02 6.37 5.09
CA ILE A 163 11.98 5.46 4.60
C ILE A 163 12.48 4.62 3.43
N CYS A 164 13.18 5.22 2.45
CA CYS A 164 13.67 4.52 1.28
C CYS A 164 14.72 3.46 1.68
N GLU A 165 15.66 3.83 2.55
CA GLU A 165 16.67 2.93 3.10
C GLU A 165 16.00 1.78 3.87
N TYR A 166 15.14 2.10 4.83
CA TYR A 166 14.41 1.09 5.61
C TYR A 166 13.67 0.10 4.71
N LEU A 167 12.91 0.58 3.73
CA LEU A 167 12.11 -0.29 2.87
C LEU A 167 12.98 -1.19 1.99
N GLN A 168 14.08 -0.67 1.43
CA GLN A 168 14.99 -1.47 0.61
C GLN A 168 15.77 -2.51 1.42
N GLU A 169 16.25 -2.13 2.59
CA GLU A 169 16.98 -3.04 3.49
C GLU A 169 16.05 -4.14 4.02
N LYS A 170 14.85 -3.74 4.46
CA LYS A 170 13.89 -4.67 5.07
C LYS A 170 13.25 -5.61 4.05
N PHE A 171 13.01 -5.11 2.84
CA PHE A 171 12.26 -5.82 1.79
C PHE A 171 13.03 -5.85 0.45
N PRO A 172 14.22 -6.47 0.39
CA PRO A 172 15.16 -6.31 -0.73
C PRO A 172 14.68 -6.89 -2.06
N LYS A 173 13.66 -7.76 -2.05
CA LYS A 173 13.07 -8.36 -3.26
C LYS A 173 11.76 -7.70 -3.68
N THR A 174 11.24 -6.78 -2.86
CA THR A 174 9.93 -6.16 -3.06
C THR A 174 10.05 -5.00 -4.03
N LYS A 175 9.10 -4.90 -4.97
CA LYS A 175 8.99 -3.71 -5.81
C LYS A 175 8.39 -2.56 -5.01
N LEU A 176 9.13 -1.47 -4.89
CA LEU A 176 8.70 -0.28 -4.13
C LEU A 176 8.14 0.76 -5.10
N ILE A 177 6.97 1.31 -4.76
CA ILE A 177 6.29 2.32 -5.57
C ILE A 177 5.94 3.51 -4.67
N PHE A 178 6.64 4.62 -4.83
CA PHE A 178 6.30 5.88 -4.17
C PHE A 178 5.21 6.60 -4.95
N ALA A 179 4.11 6.98 -4.28
CA ALA A 179 3.08 7.83 -4.87
C ALA A 179 3.27 9.29 -4.43
N THR A 180 3.27 10.22 -5.39
CA THR A 180 3.31 11.65 -5.08
C THR A 180 2.05 12.10 -4.33
N THR A 181 2.22 13.01 -3.38
CA THR A 181 1.13 13.57 -2.57
C THR A 181 0.17 14.34 -3.46
N THR A 182 -1.13 14.05 -3.39
CA THR A 182 -2.14 14.71 -4.24
C THR A 182 -2.32 16.21 -3.92
N PRO A 183 -2.89 17.03 -4.83
CA PRO A 183 -3.00 18.47 -4.64
C PRO A 183 -3.75 18.89 -3.37
N VAL A 184 -3.34 20.03 -2.79
CA VAL A 184 -4.07 20.71 -1.71
C VAL A 184 -4.90 21.83 -2.36
N PRO A 185 -6.22 21.86 -2.18
CA PRO A 185 -7.06 22.91 -2.75
C PRO A 185 -6.87 24.23 -2.00
N ASP A 186 -7.23 25.32 -2.64
CA ASP A 186 -7.36 26.61 -1.97
C ASP A 186 -8.31 26.52 -0.78
N LYS A 187 -8.04 27.34 0.24
CA LYS A 187 -8.81 27.38 1.50
C LYS A 187 -8.80 26.07 2.30
N ALA A 188 -7.88 25.14 1.99
CA ALA A 188 -7.71 23.94 2.79
C ALA A 188 -7.46 24.26 4.28
N LYS A 189 -8.09 23.47 5.15
CA LYS A 189 -7.87 23.56 6.60
C LYS A 189 -6.47 23.04 6.95
N GLY A 190 -5.70 23.87 7.65
CA GLY A 190 -4.38 23.51 8.18
C GLY A 190 -3.28 23.32 7.14
N ARG A 191 -3.48 23.69 5.87
CA ARG A 191 -2.50 23.53 4.78
C ARG A 191 -2.59 24.66 3.77
N TYR A 192 -1.48 24.99 3.11
CA TYR A 192 -1.49 25.95 2.01
C TYR A 192 -1.56 25.23 0.66
N ALA A 193 -2.27 25.84 -0.30
CA ALA A 193 -2.22 25.40 -1.69
C ALA A 193 -0.77 25.56 -2.20
N GLY A 194 -0.31 24.59 -2.99
CA GLY A 194 1.08 24.53 -3.46
C GLY A 194 2.05 23.75 -2.56
N ASP A 195 1.76 23.56 -1.27
CA ASP A 195 2.64 22.81 -0.36
C ASP A 195 2.88 21.38 -0.84
N ALA A 196 1.83 20.69 -1.31
CA ALA A 196 1.98 19.34 -1.86
C ALA A 196 2.97 19.30 -3.05
N LYS A 197 2.96 20.31 -3.92
CA LYS A 197 3.90 20.39 -5.05
C LYS A 197 5.34 20.57 -4.56
N LYS A 198 5.53 21.48 -3.59
CA LYS A 198 6.84 21.74 -2.97
C LYS A 198 7.41 20.48 -2.30
N TYR A 199 6.59 19.75 -1.55
CA TYR A 199 7.02 18.54 -0.85
C TYR A 199 7.23 17.37 -1.83
N ASN A 200 6.42 17.26 -2.88
CA ASN A 200 6.68 16.28 -3.93
C ASN A 200 8.02 16.55 -4.62
N GLN A 201 8.36 17.81 -4.92
CA GLN A 201 9.69 18.14 -5.47
C GLN A 201 10.82 17.72 -4.53
N ALA A 202 10.67 17.96 -3.23
CA ALA A 202 11.64 17.55 -2.22
C ALA A 202 11.81 16.03 -2.13
N ALA A 203 10.71 15.26 -2.13
CA ALA A 203 10.75 13.80 -2.15
C ALA A 203 11.37 13.26 -3.45
N LEU A 204 11.02 13.85 -4.59
CA LEU A 204 11.56 13.47 -5.90
C LEU A 204 13.06 13.75 -6.01
N GLU A 205 13.57 14.78 -5.34
CA GLU A 205 15.02 15.03 -5.26
C GLU A 205 15.73 13.88 -4.54
N VAL A 206 15.22 13.47 -3.38
CA VAL A 206 15.76 12.35 -2.60
C VAL A 206 15.66 11.03 -3.39
N LEU A 207 14.53 10.78 -4.06
CA LEU A 207 14.31 9.55 -4.83
C LEU A 207 15.26 9.38 -6.03
N LYS A 208 16.00 10.41 -6.46
CA LYS A 208 17.05 10.26 -7.47
C LYS A 208 18.16 9.29 -7.02
N ASP A 209 18.42 9.23 -5.71
CA ASP A 209 19.42 8.34 -5.12
C ASP A 209 18.89 6.90 -4.96
N TYR A 210 17.59 6.67 -5.22
CA TYR A 210 16.92 5.38 -5.11
C TYR A 210 16.23 4.97 -6.42
N PRO A 211 16.97 4.78 -7.54
CA PRO A 211 16.40 4.59 -8.88
C PRO A 211 15.58 3.31 -9.06
N SER A 212 15.65 2.36 -8.12
CA SER A 212 14.80 1.16 -8.12
C SER A 212 13.38 1.41 -7.58
N ILE A 213 13.14 2.55 -6.93
CA ILE A 213 11.81 2.93 -6.44
C ILE A 213 11.04 3.59 -7.59
N ILE A 214 9.91 3.00 -7.95
CA ILE A 214 9.06 3.48 -9.03
C ILE A 214 8.23 4.67 -8.55
N ILE A 215 8.15 5.71 -9.36
CA ILE A 215 7.32 6.88 -9.08
C ILE A 215 5.94 6.71 -9.73
N ASN A 216 4.90 6.68 -8.91
CA ASN A 216 3.51 6.84 -9.35
C ASN A 216 3.08 8.30 -9.15
N ASP A 217 3.10 9.10 -10.22
CA ASP A 217 2.68 10.51 -10.15
C ASP A 217 1.16 10.67 -10.00
N LEU A 218 0.68 10.52 -8.77
CA LEU A 218 -0.73 10.69 -8.42
C LEU A 218 -1.12 12.17 -8.32
N TYR A 219 -0.17 13.06 -8.02
CA TYR A 219 -0.36 14.51 -8.09
C TYR A 219 -0.73 14.94 -9.51
N GLY A 220 0.11 14.62 -10.49
CA GLY A 220 -0.13 14.98 -11.90
C GLY A 220 -1.37 14.30 -12.48
N HIS A 221 -1.69 13.08 -12.06
CA HIS A 221 -2.94 12.40 -12.45
C HIS A 221 -4.20 13.09 -11.91
N THR A 222 -4.11 13.63 -10.70
CA THR A 222 -5.27 14.22 -9.99
C THR A 222 -5.48 15.70 -10.36
N LEU A 223 -4.39 16.45 -10.55
CA LEU A 223 -4.44 17.91 -10.69
C LEU A 223 -5.39 18.43 -11.78
N PRO A 224 -5.42 17.87 -13.02
CA PRO A 224 -6.29 18.36 -14.09
C PRO A 224 -7.79 18.26 -13.77
N ASN A 225 -8.17 17.33 -12.90
CA ASN A 225 -9.57 17.07 -12.54
C ASN A 225 -9.89 17.45 -11.09
N HIS A 226 -8.97 18.15 -10.42
CA HIS A 226 -9.04 18.38 -8.98
C HIS A 226 -10.32 19.11 -8.55
N GLU A 227 -10.77 20.08 -9.36
CA GLU A 227 -12.00 20.83 -9.09
C GLU A 227 -13.24 19.95 -9.12
N GLU A 228 -13.36 19.06 -10.10
CA GLU A 228 -14.47 18.13 -10.24
C GLU A 228 -14.40 17.00 -9.20
N TRP A 229 -13.20 16.58 -8.82
CA TRP A 229 -12.97 15.40 -7.99
C TRP A 229 -12.93 15.69 -6.50
N MET A 230 -12.72 16.94 -6.07
CA MET A 230 -12.77 17.27 -4.64
C MET A 230 -14.18 17.06 -4.08
N VAL A 231 -14.28 16.65 -2.82
CA VAL A 231 -15.60 16.51 -2.15
C VAL A 231 -16.34 17.85 -2.09
N LYS A 232 -15.59 18.93 -1.80
CA LYS A 232 -16.07 20.31 -1.71
C LYS A 232 -14.88 21.26 -1.65
N PRO A 233 -15.05 22.57 -1.92
CA PRO A 233 -13.99 23.57 -1.80
C PRO A 233 -13.24 23.49 -0.46
N GLY A 234 -11.90 23.52 -0.51
CA GLY A 234 -11.03 23.42 0.65
C GLY A 234 -10.91 22.02 1.29
N ASN A 235 -11.55 20.99 0.72
CA ASN A 235 -11.40 19.62 1.21
C ASN A 235 -10.33 18.87 0.41
N VAL A 236 -9.31 18.35 1.10
CA VAL A 236 -8.23 17.55 0.49
C VAL A 236 -8.68 16.16 0.03
N HIS A 237 -9.88 15.72 0.43
CA HIS A 237 -10.40 14.40 0.06
C HIS A 237 -11.24 14.46 -1.22
N TYR A 238 -11.32 13.32 -1.89
CA TYR A 238 -11.95 13.17 -3.18
C TYR A 238 -13.31 12.47 -3.10
N ASN A 239 -14.21 12.82 -4.02
CA ASN A 239 -15.50 12.18 -4.20
C ASN A 239 -15.33 10.80 -4.88
N LYS A 240 -16.45 10.15 -5.24
CA LYS A 240 -16.41 8.81 -5.85
C LYS A 240 -15.69 8.80 -7.21
N LEU A 241 -15.82 9.84 -8.01
CA LEU A 241 -15.11 9.94 -9.30
C LEU A 241 -13.60 9.99 -9.07
N GLY A 242 -13.14 10.89 -8.20
CA GLY A 242 -11.73 11.04 -7.89
C GLY A 242 -11.09 9.81 -7.27
N THR A 243 -11.72 9.24 -6.23
CA THR A 243 -11.22 8.02 -5.58
C THR A 243 -11.20 6.81 -6.53
N THR A 244 -12.16 6.71 -7.44
CA THR A 244 -12.17 5.67 -8.49
C THR A 244 -11.04 5.88 -9.49
N ALA A 245 -10.86 7.09 -10.00
CA ALA A 245 -9.81 7.40 -10.97
C ALA A 245 -8.40 7.22 -10.38
N GLN A 246 -8.19 7.64 -9.13
CA GLN A 246 -6.94 7.41 -8.40
C GLN A 246 -6.68 5.91 -8.20
N GLY A 247 -7.70 5.15 -7.77
CA GLY A 247 -7.57 3.71 -7.55
C GLY A 247 -7.23 2.94 -8.83
N LYS A 248 -7.85 3.29 -9.97
CA LYS A 248 -7.50 2.72 -11.28
C LYS A 248 -6.06 3.02 -11.68
N LYS A 249 -5.59 4.25 -11.48
CA LYS A 249 -4.20 4.63 -11.73
C LYS A 249 -3.23 3.82 -10.87
N VAL A 250 -3.50 3.71 -9.57
CA VAL A 250 -2.69 2.92 -8.62
C VAL A 250 -2.67 1.44 -9.01
N ALA A 251 -3.83 0.84 -9.28
CA ALA A 251 -3.94 -0.56 -9.70
C ALA A 251 -3.16 -0.84 -11.00
N LYS A 252 -3.24 0.05 -11.99
CA LYS A 252 -2.48 -0.05 -13.23
C LYS A 252 -0.98 -0.11 -12.97
N VAL A 253 -0.45 0.84 -12.19
CA VAL A 253 1.01 0.91 -11.91
C VAL A 253 1.47 -0.32 -11.12
N ILE A 254 0.67 -0.80 -10.15
CA ILE A 254 0.96 -2.04 -9.43
C ILE A 254 1.01 -3.23 -10.39
N LEU A 255 -0.01 -3.39 -11.26
CA LEU A 255 -0.09 -4.51 -12.20
C LEU A 255 1.07 -4.51 -13.20
N GLU A 256 1.52 -3.34 -13.63
CA GLU A 256 2.72 -3.19 -14.48
C GLU A 256 3.99 -3.71 -13.79
N GLN A 257 4.12 -3.60 -12.46
CA GLN A 257 5.27 -4.13 -11.73
C GLN A 257 5.16 -5.63 -11.44
N LEU A 258 3.95 -6.18 -11.38
CA LEU A 258 3.72 -7.62 -11.16
C LEU A 258 3.93 -8.47 -12.42
N ASN A 259 3.90 -7.87 -13.61
CA ASN A 259 4.02 -8.56 -14.90
C ASN A 259 5.43 -8.47 -15.52
N GLN A 260 6.40 -7.88 -14.82
CA GLN A 260 7.80 -7.78 -15.23
C GLN A 260 8.63 -8.91 -14.63
#